data_AF-A0A7W9U2Y1-F1
#
_entry.id   AF-A0A7W9U2Y1-F1
#
_cell.length_a   1.000
_cell.length_b   1.000
_cell.length_c   1.000
_cell.angle_alpha   90.00
_cell.angle_beta   90.00
_cell.angle_gamma   90.00
#
_symmetry.space_group_name_H-M   'P 1'
#
loop_
_entity.id
_entity.type
_entity.pdbx_description
1 polymer ?
#
loop_
_entity_poly.entity_id
_entity_poly.type
_entity_poly.pdbx_seq_one_letter_code
_entity_poly.pdbx_strand_id
1 'polypeptide(L)'
;MTDTAGNPQSIDPTAPDPAREAARRAHLNHLLTRVGQGDQRAFAELYRLASARVFATIVRMVHDRAEAEDLLQEVFTTAWRRADLFDPGRGGAMTWLITLARNRTIDRLRQHHETPLEEDSELELADDHPTPAALAEASEDRRRLELCLEQLAPQQHRAVREAFFGGATYSELATQLSVPLGTLKSWIRRSLMQLKICLER
;
A
#
# COMPACT_ATOMS: atom_id res chain seq x y z
N MET A 1 -14.68 16.85 -53.96
CA MET A 1 -15.50 17.58 -52.98
C MET A 1 -16.36 16.52 -52.31
N THR A 2 -16.05 15.98 -51.14
CA THR A 2 -15.26 16.43 -49.98
C THR A 2 -14.70 15.23 -49.22
N ASP A 3 -13.47 15.41 -48.71
CA ASP A 3 -12.82 14.61 -47.68
C ASP A 3 -13.72 14.37 -46.46
N THR A 4 -13.73 13.14 -45.93
CA THR A 4 -14.19 12.85 -44.56
C THR A 4 -12.98 12.33 -43.78
N ALA A 5 -12.25 13.27 -43.19
CA ALA A 5 -11.18 13.00 -42.26
C ALA A 5 -11.75 12.27 -41.03
N GLY A 6 -11.14 11.12 -40.70
CA GLY A 6 -11.39 10.41 -39.47
C GLY A 6 -11.06 11.29 -38.26
N ASN A 7 -12.02 11.38 -37.33
CA ASN A 7 -11.84 12.07 -36.07
C ASN A 7 -10.81 11.31 -35.21
N PRO A 8 -9.67 11.91 -34.84
CA PRO A 8 -8.64 11.24 -34.06
C PRO A 8 -8.99 11.29 -32.56
N GLN A 9 -8.94 10.11 -31.93
CA GLN A 9 -8.67 9.90 -30.49
C GLN A 9 -9.33 10.88 -29.50
N SER A 10 -10.46 10.45 -28.95
CA SER A 10 -10.94 10.93 -27.64
C SER A 10 -9.91 10.54 -26.58
N ILE A 11 -8.99 11.44 -26.24
CA ILE A 11 -8.10 11.31 -25.09
C ILE A 11 -8.93 11.66 -23.85
N ASP A 12 -9.17 10.68 -22.98
CA ASP A 12 -9.77 10.91 -21.67
C ASP A 12 -8.78 11.76 -20.83
N PRO A 13 -9.13 13.02 -20.46
CA PRO A 13 -8.23 13.93 -19.77
C PRO A 13 -7.98 13.56 -18.29
N THR A 14 -8.59 12.47 -17.81
CA THR A 14 -8.62 12.07 -16.39
C THR A 14 -7.80 10.81 -16.09
N ALA A 15 -7.27 10.12 -17.11
CA ALA A 15 -6.40 8.96 -16.90
C ALA A 15 -4.98 9.42 -16.49
N PRO A 16 -4.37 8.82 -15.45
CA PRO A 16 -3.03 9.19 -15.04
C PRO A 16 -2.05 8.88 -16.17
N ASP A 17 -1.29 9.90 -16.57
CA ASP A 17 -0.23 9.76 -17.56
C ASP A 17 0.80 8.75 -17.03
N PRO A 18 0.97 7.58 -17.68
CA PRO A 18 1.89 6.55 -17.23
C PRO A 18 3.34 7.05 -17.15
N ALA A 19 3.70 8.07 -17.94
CA ALA A 19 5.00 8.71 -17.88
C ALA A 19 5.18 9.50 -16.56
N ARG A 20 4.12 10.17 -16.08
CA ARG A 20 4.15 10.89 -14.80
C ARG A 20 4.30 9.95 -13.62
N GLU A 21 3.59 8.83 -13.61
CA GLU A 21 3.72 7.85 -12.53
C GLU A 21 5.10 7.17 -12.53
N ALA A 22 5.62 6.83 -13.71
CA ALA A 22 6.99 6.33 -13.84
C ALA A 22 8.03 7.34 -13.33
N ALA A 23 7.85 8.63 -13.66
CA ALA A 23 8.71 9.71 -13.18
C ALA A 23 8.62 9.89 -11.66
N ARG A 24 7.41 9.85 -11.08
CA ARG A 24 7.20 9.93 -9.63
C ARG A 24 7.87 8.76 -8.90
N ARG A 25 7.74 7.54 -9.44
CA ARG A 25 8.40 6.35 -8.91
C ARG A 25 9.92 6.49 -8.97
N ALA A 26 10.47 6.95 -10.09
CA ALA A 26 11.91 7.19 -10.24
C ALA A 26 12.42 8.25 -9.26
N HIS A 27 11.65 9.33 -9.04
CA HIS A 27 11.98 10.38 -8.09
C HIS A 27 12.05 9.86 -6.65
N LEU A 28 11.03 9.12 -6.21
CA LEU A 28 11.02 8.51 -4.88
C LEU A 28 12.18 7.51 -4.68
N ASN A 29 12.50 6.72 -5.71
CA ASN A 29 13.66 5.83 -5.69
C ASN A 29 14.96 6.62 -5.49
N HIS A 30 15.16 7.68 -6.27
CA HIS A 30 16.34 8.53 -6.18
C HIS A 30 16.48 9.18 -4.78
N LEU A 31 15.39 9.69 -4.23
CA LEU A 31 15.38 10.25 -2.87
C LEU A 31 15.78 9.21 -1.84
N LEU A 32 15.16 8.01 -1.85
CA LEU A 32 15.47 6.98 -0.87
C LEU A 32 16.92 6.47 -0.99
N THR A 33 17.47 6.39 -2.20
CA THR A 33 18.90 6.09 -2.39
C THR A 33 19.80 7.15 -1.75
N ARG A 34 19.49 8.44 -1.90
CA ARG A 34 20.24 9.53 -1.24
C ARG A 34 20.08 9.51 0.28
N VAL A 35 18.91 9.13 0.79
CA VAL A 35 18.72 8.90 2.23
C VAL A 35 19.69 7.83 2.75
N GLY A 36 19.91 6.74 1.99
CA GLY A 36 20.90 5.71 2.32
C GLY A 36 22.34 6.23 2.38
N GLN A 37 22.61 7.40 1.80
CA GLN A 37 23.90 8.10 1.84
C GLN A 37 23.96 9.16 2.95
N GLY A 38 22.93 9.26 3.81
CA GLY A 38 22.85 10.22 4.91
C GLY A 38 22.32 11.61 4.51
N ASP A 39 21.66 11.74 3.37
CA ASP A 39 21.13 13.03 2.90
C ASP A 39 19.82 13.43 3.62
N GLN A 40 19.94 14.36 4.57
CA GLN A 40 18.81 14.86 5.35
C GLN A 40 17.78 15.63 4.52
N ARG A 41 18.20 16.32 3.45
CA ARG A 41 17.27 17.06 2.57
C ARG A 41 16.43 16.09 1.74
N ALA A 42 17.07 15.05 1.22
CA ALA A 42 16.37 13.97 0.53
C ALA A 42 15.37 13.27 1.46
N PHE A 43 15.72 13.07 2.74
CA PHE A 43 14.82 12.49 3.72
C PHE A 43 13.59 13.37 3.99
N ALA A 44 13.79 14.67 4.21
CA ALA A 44 12.68 15.61 4.41
C ALA A 44 11.73 15.65 3.21
N GLU A 45 12.27 15.62 1.98
CA GLU A 45 11.46 15.57 0.77
C GLU A 45 10.72 14.22 0.62
N LEU A 46 11.40 13.10 0.85
CA LEU A 46 10.79 11.78 0.85
C LEU A 46 9.62 11.71 1.84
N TYR A 47 9.82 12.24 3.06
CA TYR A 47 8.78 12.32 4.09
C TYR A 47 7.57 13.11 3.59
N ARG A 48 7.77 14.31 3.05
CA ARG A 48 6.65 15.14 2.52
C ARG A 48 5.87 14.41 1.41
N LEU A 49 6.55 13.66 0.55
CA LEU A 49 5.91 12.98 -0.58
C LEU A 49 5.25 11.65 -0.23
N ALA A 50 5.74 10.94 0.79
CA ALA A 50 5.32 9.58 1.09
C ALA A 50 4.48 9.43 2.37
N SER A 51 4.63 10.33 3.34
CA SER A 51 4.03 10.21 4.69
C SER A 51 2.53 9.98 4.64
N ALA A 52 1.77 10.75 3.89
CA ALA A 52 0.31 10.60 3.79
C ALA A 52 -0.12 9.19 3.32
N ARG A 53 0.59 8.60 2.34
CA ARG A 53 0.26 7.27 1.81
C ARG A 53 0.67 6.15 2.76
N VAL A 54 1.78 6.32 3.46
CA VAL A 54 2.23 5.41 4.51
C VAL A 54 1.26 5.46 5.69
N PHE A 55 0.90 6.66 6.14
CA PHE A 55 -0.05 6.89 7.23
C PHE A 55 -1.42 6.28 6.95
N ALA A 56 -1.98 6.53 5.77
CA ALA A 56 -3.24 5.91 5.35
C ALA A 56 -3.19 4.37 5.36
N THR A 57 -2.01 3.77 5.16
CA THR A 57 -1.84 2.32 5.28
C THR A 57 -1.89 1.85 6.72
N ILE A 58 -1.26 2.58 7.64
CA ILE A 58 -1.23 2.25 9.07
C ILE A 58 -2.62 2.42 9.70
N VAL A 59 -3.32 3.53 9.41
CA VAL A 59 -4.66 3.80 9.94
C VAL A 59 -5.65 2.70 9.56
N ARG A 60 -5.56 2.16 8.35
CA ARG A 60 -6.41 1.03 7.90
C ARG A 60 -6.19 -0.27 8.67
N MET A 61 -5.09 -0.40 9.40
CA MET A 61 -4.72 -1.63 10.12
C MET A 61 -4.96 -1.53 11.63
N VAL A 62 -4.72 -0.35 12.23
CA VAL A 62 -4.81 -0.16 13.69
C VAL A 62 -6.13 0.50 14.12
N HIS A 63 -6.78 1.25 13.22
CA HIS A 63 -8.01 2.00 13.50
C HIS A 63 -7.93 3.03 14.64
N ASP A 64 -6.76 3.26 15.23
CA ASP A 64 -6.44 4.35 16.16
C ASP A 64 -5.52 5.37 15.49
N ARG A 65 -5.88 6.66 15.55
CA ARG A 65 -5.10 7.72 14.90
C ARG A 65 -3.80 8.04 15.63
N ALA A 66 -3.83 8.14 16.96
CA ALA A 66 -2.66 8.50 17.76
C ALA A 66 -1.59 7.42 17.63
N GLU A 67 -2.00 6.15 17.71
CA GLU A 67 -1.11 5.03 17.50
C GLU A 67 -0.55 4.98 16.06
N ALA A 68 -1.36 5.34 15.06
CA ALA A 68 -0.89 5.42 13.69
C ALA A 68 0.17 6.52 13.48
N GLU A 69 0.08 7.63 14.20
CA GLU A 69 1.05 8.73 14.15
C GLU A 69 2.39 8.28 14.76
N ASP A 70 2.37 7.58 15.89
CA ASP A 70 3.57 7.01 16.52
C ASP A 70 4.25 5.98 15.61
N LEU A 71 3.47 5.05 15.04
CA LEU A 71 3.97 4.06 14.08
C LEU A 71 4.57 4.72 12.85
N LEU A 72 3.97 5.80 12.33
CA LEU A 72 4.51 6.56 11.20
C LEU A 72 5.91 7.11 11.52
N GLN A 73 6.09 7.70 12.72
CA GLN A 73 7.39 8.21 13.16
C GLN A 73 8.44 7.09 13.23
N GLU A 74 8.08 5.95 13.81
CA GLU A 74 8.99 4.80 13.91
C GLU A 74 9.36 4.23 12.54
N VAL A 75 8.41 4.20 11.60
CA VAL A 75 8.64 3.78 10.21
C VAL A 75 9.65 4.68 9.54
N PHE A 76 9.47 6.00 9.59
CA PHE A 76 10.41 6.93 8.97
C PHE A 76 11.77 6.97 9.68
N THR A 77 11.80 6.81 11.00
CA THR A 77 13.06 6.63 11.75
C THR A 77 13.79 5.38 11.30
N THR A 78 13.06 4.29 11.07
CA THR A 78 13.64 3.03 10.58
C THR A 78 14.04 3.13 9.11
N ALA A 79 13.28 3.88 8.30
CA ALA A 79 13.63 4.18 6.92
C ALA A 79 14.98 4.90 6.84
N TRP A 80 15.19 5.93 7.66
CA TRP A 80 16.48 6.62 7.77
C TRP A 80 17.64 5.64 8.09
N ARG A 81 17.45 4.76 9.08
CA ARG A 81 18.48 3.82 9.54
C ARG A 81 18.78 2.67 8.56
N ARG A 82 17.87 2.35 7.64
CA ARG A 82 17.94 1.16 6.78
C ARG A 82 17.84 1.48 5.28
N ALA A 83 17.91 2.76 4.91
CA ALA A 83 17.80 3.18 3.53
C ALA A 83 18.96 2.68 2.66
N ASP A 84 20.09 2.32 3.26
CA ASP A 84 21.22 1.64 2.62
C ASP A 84 20.87 0.25 2.07
N LEU A 85 19.85 -0.41 2.64
CA LEU A 85 19.34 -1.71 2.18
C LEU A 85 18.35 -1.60 1.01
N PHE A 86 17.98 -0.39 0.61
CA PHE A 86 17.04 -0.19 -0.50
C PHE A 86 17.74 -0.44 -1.85
N ASP A 87 17.13 -1.32 -2.66
CA ASP A 87 17.56 -1.61 -4.02
C ASP A 87 16.40 -1.32 -5.00
N PRO A 88 16.51 -0.28 -5.86
CA PRO A 88 15.46 0.06 -6.82
C PRO A 88 15.24 -1.03 -7.89
N GLY A 89 16.17 -1.97 -8.07
CA GLY A 89 16.02 -3.14 -8.92
C GLY A 89 15.12 -4.23 -8.33
N ARG A 90 14.89 -4.22 -7.01
CA ARG A 90 14.06 -5.22 -6.31
C ARG A 90 12.65 -4.73 -5.97
N GLY A 91 12.40 -3.42 -6.10
CA GLY A 91 11.10 -2.81 -5.88
C GLY A 91 11.19 -1.29 -5.77
N GLY A 92 10.04 -0.60 -5.88
CA GLY A 92 9.98 0.85 -5.74
C GLY A 92 10.05 1.31 -4.27
N ALA A 93 10.55 2.52 -4.03
CA ALA A 93 10.69 3.10 -2.70
C ALA A 93 9.36 3.16 -1.93
N MET A 94 8.25 3.51 -2.60
CA MET A 94 6.92 3.50 -1.98
C MET A 94 6.52 2.10 -1.50
N THR A 95 6.77 1.06 -2.31
CA THR A 95 6.49 -0.33 -1.92
C THR A 95 7.34 -0.74 -0.72
N TRP A 96 8.62 -0.33 -0.69
CA TRP A 96 9.53 -0.60 0.42
C TRP A 96 9.04 0.07 1.72
N LEU A 97 8.65 1.35 1.66
CA LEU A 97 8.10 2.07 2.81
C LEU A 97 6.79 1.46 3.32
N ILE A 98 5.88 1.10 2.42
CA ILE A 98 4.62 0.41 2.78
C ILE A 98 4.90 -0.95 3.43
N THR A 99 5.90 -1.69 2.94
CA THR A 99 6.30 -2.97 3.54
C THR A 99 6.84 -2.78 4.94
N LEU A 100 7.68 -1.76 5.15
CA LEU A 100 8.21 -1.41 6.47
C LEU A 100 7.07 -1.04 7.44
N ALA A 101 6.13 -0.21 7.00
CA ALA A 101 4.97 0.20 7.78
C ALA A 101 4.08 -0.98 8.17
N ARG A 102 3.75 -1.86 7.21
CA ARG A 102 2.95 -3.05 7.47
C ARG A 102 3.61 -3.96 8.49
N ASN A 103 4.91 -4.22 8.35
CA ASN A 103 5.64 -5.07 9.29
C ASN A 103 5.63 -4.47 10.70
N ARG A 104 5.94 -3.16 10.82
CA ARG A 104 5.96 -2.50 12.13
C ARG A 104 4.59 -2.48 12.80
N THR A 105 3.54 -2.28 12.02
CA THR A 105 2.15 -2.30 12.49
C THR A 105 1.73 -3.68 12.96
N ILE A 106 2.07 -4.74 12.21
CA ILE A 106 1.82 -6.12 12.63
C ILE A 106 2.57 -6.43 13.93
N ASP A 107 3.84 -6.05 14.03
CA ASP A 107 4.63 -6.26 15.25
C ASP A 107 3.98 -5.58 16.46
N ARG A 108 3.38 -4.40 16.26
CA ARG A 108 2.63 -3.68 17.30
C ARG A 108 1.33 -4.40 17.68
N LEU A 109 0.51 -4.78 16.70
CA LEU A 109 -0.74 -5.52 16.94
C LEU A 109 -0.49 -6.82 17.74
N ARG A 110 0.64 -7.49 17.50
CA ARG A 110 1.04 -8.68 18.27
C ARG A 110 1.30 -8.37 19.74
N GLN A 111 1.93 -7.24 20.05
CA GLN A 111 2.20 -6.82 21.43
C GLN A 111 0.90 -6.53 22.20
N HIS A 112 -0.10 -5.96 21.53
CA HIS A 112 -1.44 -5.75 22.10
C HIS A 112 -2.17 -7.08 22.35
N HIS A 113 -2.07 -8.06 21.46
CA HIS A 113 -2.70 -9.36 21.68
C HIS A 113 -2.07 -10.18 22.83
N GLU A 114 -0.78 -9.97 23.11
CA GLU A 114 -0.07 -10.65 24.21
C GLU A 114 -0.30 -9.96 25.58
N THR A 115 -0.87 -8.75 25.59
CA THR A 115 -1.17 -7.97 26.80
C THR A 115 -2.69 -7.86 26.94
N PRO A 116 -3.36 -8.50 27.92
CA PRO A 116 -4.79 -8.31 28.11
C PRO A 116 -5.05 -6.85 28.45
N LEU A 117 -5.62 -6.09 27.53
CA LEU A 117 -6.07 -4.73 27.76
C LEU A 117 -7.58 -4.74 27.91
N GLU A 118 -8.02 -4.20 29.05
CA GLU A 118 -9.41 -3.91 29.37
C GLU A 118 -10.01 -3.03 28.27
N GLU A 119 -11.18 -3.46 27.79
CA GLU A 119 -11.98 -2.79 26.76
C GLU A 119 -12.40 -1.41 27.27
N ASP A 120 -11.96 -0.34 26.60
CA ASP A 120 -12.75 0.87 26.38
C ASP A 120 -11.97 1.83 25.45
N SER A 121 -12.38 1.87 24.18
CA SER A 121 -12.21 3.08 23.37
C SER A 121 -13.24 3.05 22.24
N GLU A 122 -14.31 3.79 22.45
CA GLU A 122 -15.30 4.16 21.46
C GLU A 122 -14.62 5.12 20.47
N LEU A 123 -14.17 4.60 19.32
CA LEU A 123 -13.39 5.34 18.34
C LEU A 123 -14.29 6.15 17.40
N GLU A 124 -14.37 7.46 17.65
CA GLU A 124 -15.03 8.44 16.79
C GLU A 124 -14.14 8.74 15.57
N LEU A 125 -14.62 8.39 14.37
CA LEU A 125 -13.95 8.68 13.10
C LEU A 125 -14.10 10.16 12.75
N ALA A 126 -13.00 10.92 12.76
CA ALA A 126 -12.94 12.24 12.13
C ALA A 126 -12.60 12.10 10.64
N ASP A 127 -13.54 12.55 9.80
CA ASP A 127 -13.47 12.53 8.33
C ASP A 127 -12.41 13.53 7.81
N ASP A 128 -11.23 13.04 7.42
CA ASP A 128 -10.28 13.78 6.57
C ASP A 128 -10.56 13.40 5.11
N HIS A 129 -11.52 14.07 4.49
CA HIS A 129 -11.88 13.85 3.09
C HIS A 129 -10.73 14.26 2.13
N PRO A 130 -10.28 13.36 1.23
CA PRO A 130 -9.41 13.74 0.11
C PRO A 130 -10.15 14.68 -0.85
N THR A 131 -9.41 15.46 -1.65
CA THR A 131 -10.02 16.32 -2.68
C THR A 131 -10.77 15.49 -3.74
N PRO A 132 -11.88 16.01 -4.33
CA PRO A 132 -12.73 15.27 -5.27
C PRO A 132 -12.00 14.67 -6.48
N ALA A 133 -10.94 15.33 -6.96
CA ALA A 133 -10.11 14.84 -8.07
C ALA A 133 -9.25 13.62 -7.68
N ALA A 134 -8.72 13.59 -6.45
CA ALA A 134 -7.97 12.46 -5.90
C ALA A 134 -8.88 11.27 -5.56
N LEU A 135 -10.14 11.54 -5.19
CA LEU A 135 -11.19 10.51 -4.99
C LEU A 135 -11.60 9.85 -6.31
N ALA A 136 -11.65 10.60 -7.41
CA ALA A 136 -12.03 10.12 -8.73
C ALA A 136 -10.93 9.29 -9.42
N GLU A 137 -9.66 9.71 -9.41
CA GLU A 137 -8.52 8.93 -9.95
C GLU A 137 -8.25 7.66 -9.15
N ALA A 138 -8.29 7.73 -7.81
CA ALA A 138 -8.22 6.56 -6.94
C ALA A 138 -9.46 5.66 -7.05
N SER A 139 -10.45 6.00 -7.87
CA SER A 139 -11.63 5.17 -8.11
C SER A 139 -11.44 4.20 -9.28
N GLU A 140 -10.69 4.55 -10.34
CA GLU A 140 -10.60 3.69 -11.51
C GLU A 140 -9.58 2.54 -11.35
N ASP A 141 -8.37 2.83 -10.88
CA ASP A 141 -7.39 1.79 -10.53
C ASP A 141 -7.92 0.90 -9.41
N ARG A 142 -8.65 1.48 -8.45
CA ARG A 142 -9.33 0.75 -7.39
C ARG A 142 -10.43 -0.15 -7.96
N ARG A 143 -11.27 0.37 -8.85
CA ARG A 143 -12.32 -0.40 -9.53
C ARG A 143 -11.73 -1.54 -10.35
N ARG A 144 -10.63 -1.31 -11.07
CA ARG A 144 -9.93 -2.34 -11.84
C ARG A 144 -9.32 -3.41 -10.93
N LEU A 145 -8.71 -3.00 -9.82
CA LEU A 145 -8.23 -3.91 -8.80
C LEU A 145 -9.36 -4.72 -8.16
N GLU A 146 -10.50 -4.09 -7.86
CA GLU A 146 -11.70 -4.75 -7.33
C GLU A 146 -12.23 -5.81 -8.31
N LEU A 147 -12.36 -5.46 -9.59
CA LEU A 147 -12.75 -6.42 -10.64
C LEU A 147 -11.76 -7.59 -10.77
N CYS A 148 -10.45 -7.33 -10.66
CA CYS A 148 -9.45 -8.40 -10.68
C CYS A 148 -9.48 -9.26 -9.41
N LEU A 149 -9.79 -8.67 -8.25
CA LEU A 149 -9.97 -9.36 -6.99
C LEU A 149 -11.19 -10.29 -7.02
N GLU A 150 -12.27 -9.88 -7.68
CA GLU A 150 -13.47 -10.69 -7.90
C GLU A 150 -13.24 -11.91 -8.80
N GLN A 151 -12.18 -11.90 -9.64
CA GLN A 151 -11.79 -13.05 -10.46
C GLN A 151 -11.04 -14.14 -9.67
N LEU A 152 -10.64 -13.86 -8.43
CA LEU A 152 -10.05 -14.87 -7.56
C LEU A 152 -11.13 -15.79 -6.98
N ALA A 153 -10.77 -17.04 -6.67
CA ALA A 153 -11.66 -17.92 -5.92
C ALA A 153 -12.05 -17.26 -4.57
N PRO A 154 -13.29 -17.43 -4.06
CA PRO A 154 -13.78 -16.67 -2.89
C PRO A 154 -12.87 -16.74 -1.65
N GLN A 155 -12.31 -17.92 -1.36
CA GLN A 155 -11.36 -18.09 -0.26
C GLN A 155 -10.04 -17.34 -0.49
N GLN A 156 -9.54 -17.29 -1.73
CA GLN A 156 -8.32 -16.56 -2.08
C GLN A 156 -8.55 -15.06 -2.06
N HIS A 157 -9.72 -14.61 -2.56
CA HIS A 157 -10.14 -13.21 -2.46
C HIS A 157 -10.15 -12.74 -1.00
N ARG A 158 -10.85 -13.48 -0.11
CA ARG A 158 -10.89 -13.18 1.32
C ARG A 158 -9.49 -13.23 1.94
N ALA A 159 -8.69 -14.26 1.65
CA ALA A 159 -7.36 -14.40 2.21
C ALA A 159 -6.43 -13.25 1.80
N VAL A 160 -6.48 -12.81 0.53
CA VAL A 160 -5.71 -11.64 0.06
C VAL A 160 -6.19 -10.38 0.77
N ARG A 161 -7.51 -10.17 0.89
CA ARG A 161 -8.01 -8.99 1.59
C ARG A 161 -7.57 -8.94 3.05
N GLU A 162 -7.75 -10.02 3.80
CA GLU A 162 -7.33 -10.09 5.20
C GLU A 162 -5.82 -9.92 5.36
N ALA A 163 -5.04 -10.58 4.50
CA ALA A 163 -3.59 -10.46 4.50
C ALA A 163 -3.10 -9.02 4.27
N PHE A 164 -3.75 -8.24 3.40
CA PHE A 164 -3.26 -6.91 3.04
C PHE A 164 -3.97 -5.76 3.74
N PHE A 165 -5.20 -5.97 4.23
CA PHE A 165 -6.04 -4.92 4.80
C PHE A 165 -6.57 -5.23 6.20
N GLY A 166 -6.63 -6.51 6.61
CA GLY A 166 -7.23 -6.91 7.89
C GLY A 166 -6.26 -7.01 9.06
N GLY A 167 -5.00 -6.56 8.90
CA GLY A 167 -3.99 -6.62 9.96
C GLY A 167 -3.46 -8.02 10.32
N ALA A 168 -4.12 -9.08 9.85
CA ALA A 168 -3.76 -10.46 10.16
C ALA A 168 -2.40 -10.87 9.58
N THR A 169 -1.62 -11.59 10.39
CA THR A 169 -0.44 -12.31 9.93
C THR A 169 -0.81 -13.52 9.08
N TYR A 170 0.13 -14.01 8.28
CA TYR A 170 -0.08 -15.24 7.54
C TYR A 170 -0.26 -16.45 8.46
N SER A 171 0.32 -16.44 9.67
CA SER A 171 0.09 -17.49 10.66
C SER A 171 -1.34 -17.47 11.20
N GLU A 172 -1.84 -16.31 11.61
CA GLU A 172 -3.20 -16.18 12.15
C GLU A 172 -4.24 -16.51 11.08
N LEU A 173 -4.06 -16.00 9.87
CA LEU A 173 -4.95 -16.29 8.75
C LEU A 173 -4.93 -17.78 8.36
N ALA A 174 -3.78 -18.45 8.48
CA ALA A 174 -3.66 -19.89 8.23
C ALA A 174 -4.46 -20.68 9.28
N THR A 175 -4.37 -20.28 10.55
CA THR A 175 -5.17 -20.86 11.64
C THR A 175 -6.66 -20.62 11.43
N GLN A 176 -7.07 -19.38 11.16
CA GLN A 176 -8.47 -19.01 10.91
C GLN A 176 -9.10 -19.79 9.75
N LEU A 177 -8.33 -19.99 8.67
CA LEU A 177 -8.77 -20.74 7.49
C LEU A 177 -8.54 -22.25 7.61
N SER A 178 -7.99 -22.75 8.73
CA SER A 178 -7.68 -24.16 8.96
C SER A 178 -6.81 -24.77 7.84
N VAL A 179 -5.78 -24.04 7.40
CA VAL A 179 -4.82 -24.50 6.38
C VAL A 179 -3.38 -24.42 6.89
N PRO A 180 -2.45 -25.25 6.38
CA PRO A 180 -1.04 -25.09 6.70
C PRO A 180 -0.48 -23.73 6.25
N LEU A 181 0.42 -23.14 7.04
CA LEU A 181 1.06 -21.85 6.71
C LEU A 181 1.73 -21.85 5.32
N GLY A 182 2.38 -22.95 4.94
CA GLY A 182 2.98 -23.10 3.61
C GLY A 182 1.94 -23.05 2.48
N THR A 183 0.75 -23.60 2.72
CA THR A 183 -0.39 -23.55 1.79
C THR A 183 -0.89 -22.13 1.64
N LEU A 184 -1.11 -21.40 2.76
CA LEU A 184 -1.56 -20.02 2.71
C LEU A 184 -0.55 -19.13 1.97
N LYS A 185 0.76 -19.22 2.27
CA LYS A 185 1.81 -18.48 1.56
C LYS A 185 1.77 -18.74 0.06
N SER A 186 1.57 -20.00 -0.34
CA SER A 186 1.48 -20.40 -1.74
C SER A 186 0.19 -19.92 -2.42
N TRP A 187 -0.93 -19.84 -1.68
CA TRP A 187 -2.19 -19.25 -2.17
C TRP A 187 -2.01 -17.76 -2.41
N ILE A 188 -1.56 -17.01 -1.41
CA ILE A 188 -1.34 -15.56 -1.52
C ILE A 188 -0.39 -15.25 -2.69
N ARG A 189 0.73 -15.97 -2.81
CA ARG A 189 1.67 -15.76 -3.93
C ARG A 189 1.01 -15.97 -5.29
N ARG A 190 0.23 -17.04 -5.46
CA ARG A 190 -0.47 -17.34 -6.72
C ARG A 190 -1.55 -16.30 -7.03
N SER A 191 -2.31 -15.89 -6.03
CA SER A 191 -3.33 -14.86 -6.18
C SER A 191 -2.72 -13.52 -6.60
N LEU A 192 -1.60 -13.10 -6.00
CA LEU A 192 -0.89 -11.89 -6.41
C LEU A 192 -0.37 -11.96 -7.86
N MET A 193 0.09 -13.13 -8.30
CA MET A 193 0.51 -13.33 -9.69
C MET A 193 -0.69 -13.23 -10.66
N GLN A 194 -1.84 -13.80 -10.29
CA GLN A 194 -3.06 -13.69 -11.09
C GLN A 194 -3.57 -12.24 -11.15
N LEU A 195 -3.54 -11.52 -10.04
CA LEU A 195 -3.90 -10.09 -10.00
C LEU A 195 -2.98 -9.26 -10.89
N LYS A 196 -1.67 -9.51 -10.85
CA LYS A 196 -0.71 -8.85 -11.74
C LYS A 196 -1.07 -9.06 -13.21
N ILE A 197 -1.30 -10.30 -13.63
CA ILE A 197 -1.69 -10.63 -15.01
C ILE A 197 -3.00 -9.94 -15.39
N CYS A 198 -3.98 -9.89 -14.49
CA CYS A 198 -5.26 -9.23 -14.74
C CYS A 198 -5.11 -7.70 -14.93
N LEU A 199 -4.26 -7.06 -14.11
CA LEU A 199 -3.98 -5.62 -14.19
C LEU A 199 -3.08 -5.22 -15.38
N GLU A 200 -2.41 -6.18 -16.02
CA GLU A 200 -1.59 -5.95 -17.21
C GLU A 200 -2.37 -6.11 -18.52
N ARG A 201 -3.63 -6.58 -18.46
CA ARG A 201 -4.54 -6.72 -19.61
C ARG A 201 -5.36 -5.47 -19.85
#